data_AF-A0A4Q4ZCP4-F1
#
_entry.id   AF-A0A4Q4ZCP4-F1
#
_cell.length_a   1.000
_cell.length_b   1.000
_cell.length_c   1.000
_cell.angle_alpha   90.00
_cell.angle_beta   90.00
_cell.angle_gamma   90.00
#
_symmetry.space_group_name_H-M   'P 1'
#
loop_
_entity.id
_entity.type
_entity.pdbx_description
1 polymer ?
#
loop_
_entity_poly.entity_id
_entity_poly.type
_entity_poly.pdbx_seq_one_letter_code
_entity_poly.pdbx_strand_id
1 'polypeptide(L)'
;MRISSWAVAVTSLTGLSGALVARNCTEVVPGQYLGTPFENHLEILNPSSEKAWFKIRDPTGQHVCESDPESDLSLLTFSSLNSTGQRPLYEKIKRLVIVAHGARRNPHDYHNQMLYALSLVDHPDINLDTVAVVSPYFPMDLDLGVGYPDPNDPQVASRALVWFFDRWVGGANNQYPKSATVVSTYDAFDQIIQWYGDKTRFPNLSQIIVAGHSMGAQLIQRYAAMAKSPEELGVDTPITYYVGNPNSLLWFDKSRPMSTGNCSETWDYWREGLSNYMDFDVEHSGEMTYNLELARAGPEAILANYNSKSIAHGRATRDRGDFKEIYDCAVYTTGKDRSERFFEFLKKFPATCADPRPGAGCHTLDIVVSGHSSETMFESEAGRARLFHDNWDGDGSRAFDFGYPRIQAGDDPHPDPALAGGPLVEVDDAIYAGGMTWRGCWSDVDEAQTVATFPGEPLYRGNLLTRDYCAEVCAAAGFAIAGMNGSKCFCADALGSQAAPVVSTSCTLACPANASQTCGGPSRLTILAADGVEL
;
A
#
# COMPACT_ATOMS: atom_id res chain seq x y z
N MET A 1 58.89 -2.48 -38.40
CA MET A 1 58.34 -3.27 -37.27
C MET A 1 58.64 -2.52 -35.97
N ARG A 2 57.69 -1.70 -35.53
CA ARG A 2 57.73 -1.01 -34.23
C ARG A 2 56.64 -1.62 -33.38
N ILE A 3 57.04 -2.23 -32.28
CA ILE A 3 56.17 -2.83 -31.28
C ILE A 3 55.59 -1.68 -30.45
N SER A 4 54.27 -1.51 -30.49
CA SER A 4 53.53 -0.55 -29.70
C SER A 4 53.00 -1.24 -28.44
N SER A 5 53.47 -0.81 -27.28
CA SER A 5 52.91 -1.13 -25.97
C SER A 5 52.41 0.17 -25.35
N TRP A 6 51.09 0.35 -25.33
CA TRP A 6 50.41 1.39 -24.55
C TRP A 6 49.44 0.69 -23.60
N ALA A 7 49.83 0.66 -22.33
CA ALA A 7 48.91 0.45 -21.22
C ALA A 7 48.07 1.74 -21.10
N VAL A 8 46.75 1.61 -21.24
CA VAL A 8 45.82 2.70 -20.92
C VAL A 8 45.39 2.49 -19.47
N ALA A 9 45.74 3.45 -18.63
CA ALA A 9 45.31 3.53 -17.25
C ALA A 9 43.78 3.69 -17.21
N VAL A 10 43.12 2.84 -16.41
CA VAL A 10 41.72 2.98 -16.03
C VAL A 10 41.65 4.09 -15.00
N THR A 11 41.26 5.29 -15.41
CA THR A 11 40.84 6.35 -14.49
C THR A 11 39.38 6.12 -14.12
N SER A 12 39.17 5.70 -12.88
CA SER A 12 37.88 5.72 -12.20
C SER A 12 37.33 7.16 -12.20
N LEU A 13 36.21 7.37 -12.88
CA LEU A 13 35.38 8.57 -12.73
C LEU A 13 34.66 8.49 -11.37
N THR A 14 35.34 8.94 -10.33
CA THR A 14 34.65 9.38 -9.09
C THR A 14 33.86 10.63 -9.43
N GLY A 15 32.54 10.55 -9.34
CA GLY A 15 31.63 11.67 -9.50
C GLY A 15 31.96 12.81 -8.53
N LEU A 16 32.36 13.95 -9.09
CA LEU A 16 32.54 15.21 -8.40
C LEU A 16 31.36 16.11 -8.79
N SER A 17 30.43 16.34 -7.87
CA SER A 17 29.78 17.65 -7.68
C SER A 17 28.88 17.63 -6.45
N GLY A 18 29.39 18.21 -5.35
CA GLY A 18 28.68 18.42 -4.08
C GLY A 18 29.62 18.97 -3.01
N ALA A 19 30.91 18.61 -3.07
CA ALA A 19 31.90 18.95 -2.04
C ALA A 19 32.47 20.39 -2.07
N LEU A 20 31.97 21.30 -2.91
CA LEU A 20 32.58 22.64 -3.09
C LEU A 20 31.85 23.80 -2.41
N VAL A 21 30.64 23.60 -1.87
CA VAL A 21 29.90 24.65 -1.13
C VAL A 21 30.07 24.52 0.40
N ALA A 22 30.41 23.33 0.90
CA ALA A 22 30.34 22.97 2.32
C ALA A 22 31.66 23.11 3.11
N ARG A 23 32.32 24.28 3.09
CA ARG A 23 33.48 24.51 4.00
C ARG A 23 33.27 25.53 5.12
N ASN A 24 32.18 26.33 5.11
CA ASN A 24 32.00 27.42 6.08
C ASN A 24 30.55 27.62 6.60
N CYS A 25 29.61 26.69 6.38
CA CYS A 25 28.23 26.86 6.84
C CYS A 25 27.79 25.73 7.78
N THR A 26 26.84 26.03 8.67
CA THR A 26 26.10 25.00 9.40
C THR A 26 25.21 24.26 8.41
N GLU A 27 25.38 22.94 8.32
CA GLU A 27 24.52 22.11 7.48
C GLU A 27 23.11 22.07 8.07
N VAL A 28 22.07 22.23 7.25
CA VAL A 28 20.69 21.96 7.67
C VAL A 28 20.63 20.53 8.18
N VAL A 29 20.01 20.23 9.32
CA VAL A 29 19.78 18.87 9.84
C VAL A 29 18.28 18.59 9.86
N PRO A 30 17.79 17.39 9.47
CA PRO A 30 16.37 17.12 9.59
C PRO A 30 16.03 17.07 11.07
N GLY A 31 14.83 17.52 11.43
CA GLY A 31 14.42 17.39 12.81
C GLY A 31 13.13 18.06 13.15
N GLN A 32 12.49 17.49 14.17
CA GLN A 32 11.28 18.02 14.75
C GLN A 32 11.59 19.34 15.49
N TYR A 33 10.81 20.38 15.20
CA TYR A 33 10.92 21.74 15.72
C TYR A 33 12.14 22.55 15.29
N LEU A 34 12.87 22.11 14.25
CA LEU A 34 13.84 22.94 13.53
C LEU A 34 13.27 23.52 12.22
N GLY A 35 12.12 23.03 11.75
CA GLY A 35 11.45 23.57 10.57
C GLY A 35 10.77 24.90 10.89
N THR A 36 10.66 25.77 9.89
CA THR A 36 9.96 27.04 10.02
C THR A 36 8.45 26.81 10.13
N PRO A 37 7.81 27.23 11.25
CA PRO A 37 6.38 27.14 11.40
C PRO A 37 5.67 27.96 10.33
N PHE A 38 4.56 27.43 9.83
CA PHE A 38 3.65 28.13 8.94
C PHE A 38 2.21 28.03 9.42
N GLU A 39 1.42 29.06 9.10
CA GLU A 39 0.01 29.13 9.48
C GLU A 39 -0.80 28.00 8.80
N ASN A 40 -1.71 27.41 9.57
CA ASN A 40 -2.62 26.36 9.11
C ASN A 40 -3.86 26.33 10.02
N HIS A 41 -4.95 25.77 9.50
CA HIS A 41 -6.25 25.73 10.16
C HIS A 41 -6.64 24.33 10.62
N LEU A 42 -5.70 23.38 10.64
CA LEU A 42 -5.95 22.03 11.13
C LEU A 42 -6.08 22.01 12.65
N GLU A 43 -7.08 21.28 13.13
CA GLU A 43 -7.43 21.15 14.55
C GLU A 43 -6.58 20.08 15.26
N ILE A 44 -6.44 20.23 16.57
CA ILE A 44 -5.90 19.20 17.46
C ILE A 44 -7.09 18.49 18.12
N LEU A 45 -7.28 17.20 17.80
CA LEU A 45 -8.43 16.43 18.28
C LEU A 45 -8.20 15.71 19.61
N ASN A 46 -6.95 15.60 20.05
CA ASN A 46 -6.57 14.83 21.23
C ASN A 46 -5.63 15.66 22.12
N PRO A 47 -5.85 15.72 23.44
CA PRO A 47 -5.00 16.49 24.35
C PRO A 47 -3.56 15.95 24.43
N SER A 48 -3.32 14.69 24.05
CA SER A 48 -2.00 14.09 23.93
C SER A 48 -1.38 14.29 22.55
N SER A 49 -1.76 15.35 21.83
CA SER A 49 -1.23 15.68 20.52
C SER A 49 -0.80 17.14 20.44
N GLU A 50 0.27 17.39 19.69
CA GLU A 50 0.66 18.73 19.27
C GLU A 50 0.83 18.83 17.75
N LYS A 51 0.70 20.06 17.24
CA LYS A 51 1.19 20.39 15.89
C LYS A 51 2.70 20.65 15.99
N ALA A 52 3.45 19.92 15.17
CA ALA A 52 4.89 19.95 15.11
C ALA A 52 5.35 20.20 13.68
N TRP A 53 6.49 20.87 13.52
CA TRP A 53 7.10 21.11 12.22
C TRP A 53 8.38 20.31 12.11
N PHE A 54 8.59 19.72 10.95
CA PHE A 54 9.79 18.96 10.68
C PHE A 54 10.62 19.70 9.64
N LYS A 55 11.90 19.98 9.94
CA LYS A 55 12.83 20.49 8.93
C LYS A 55 13.20 19.35 7.99
N ILE A 56 13.05 19.57 6.70
CA ILE A 56 13.41 18.61 5.66
C ILE A 56 14.56 19.23 4.86
N ARG A 57 15.62 18.45 4.68
CA ARG A 57 16.76 18.80 3.82
C ARG A 57 16.40 18.62 2.36
N ASP A 58 17.00 19.45 1.52
CA ASP A 58 17.11 19.23 0.08
C ASP A 58 18.00 17.98 -0.20
N PRO A 59 17.45 16.91 -0.79
CA PRO A 59 18.19 15.68 -1.07
C PRO A 59 19.21 15.82 -2.21
N THR A 60 19.14 16.87 -3.04
CA THR A 60 20.07 17.09 -4.17
C THR A 60 21.44 17.59 -3.72
N GLY A 61 21.53 18.11 -2.50
CA GLY A 61 22.73 18.75 -1.98
C GLY A 61 22.94 20.19 -2.47
N GLN A 62 21.99 20.77 -3.21
CA GLN A 62 22.09 22.15 -3.70
C GLN A 62 21.87 23.17 -2.59
N HIS A 63 20.85 22.96 -1.74
CA HIS A 63 20.45 23.86 -0.65
C HIS A 63 20.73 23.24 0.73
N VAL A 64 22.01 23.15 1.11
CA VAL A 64 22.46 22.41 2.32
C VAL A 64 22.84 23.26 3.53
N CYS A 65 22.98 24.58 3.37
CA CYS A 65 23.44 25.47 4.43
C CYS A 65 22.27 26.15 5.14
N GLU A 66 22.21 26.21 6.47
CA GLU A 66 21.15 26.93 7.21
C GLU A 66 21.01 28.42 6.84
N SER A 67 22.11 29.04 6.38
CA SER A 67 22.11 30.42 5.89
C SER A 67 21.49 30.58 4.50
N ASP A 68 21.31 29.48 3.76
CA ASP A 68 20.59 29.47 2.50
C ASP A 68 19.09 29.46 2.78
N PRO A 69 18.34 30.53 2.45
CA PRO A 69 16.91 30.58 2.70
C PRO A 69 16.15 29.42 2.03
N GLU A 70 16.65 28.88 0.91
CA GLU A 70 15.98 27.80 0.17
C GLU A 70 16.20 26.40 0.78
N SER A 71 17.10 26.30 1.76
CA SER A 71 17.34 25.06 2.52
C SER A 71 16.31 24.81 3.64
N ASP A 72 15.41 25.77 3.88
CA ASP A 72 14.50 25.77 5.01
C ASP A 72 13.14 25.15 4.68
N LEU A 73 13.14 23.89 4.22
CA LEU A 73 11.90 23.20 3.83
C LEU A 73 11.21 22.61 5.06
N SER A 74 9.89 22.78 5.15
CA SER A 74 9.13 22.49 6.37
C SER A 74 7.93 21.60 6.08
N LEU A 75 7.76 20.56 6.89
CA LEU A 75 6.63 19.63 6.85
C LEU A 75 5.82 19.75 8.15
N LEU A 76 4.51 19.97 8.04
CA LEU A 76 3.62 19.89 9.20
C LEU A 76 3.40 18.43 9.59
N THR A 77 3.41 18.16 10.89
CA THR A 77 3.15 16.84 11.46
C THR A 77 2.27 16.97 12.70
N PHE A 78 1.51 15.93 13.01
CA PHE A 78 0.90 15.75 14.33
C PHE A 78 1.78 14.80 15.13
N SER A 79 2.14 15.18 16.35
CA SER A 79 3.08 14.40 17.18
C SER A 79 2.49 14.13 18.56
N SER A 80 2.73 12.93 19.07
CA SER A 80 2.21 12.51 20.37
C SER A 80 2.95 13.19 21.51
N LEU A 81 2.19 13.64 22.50
CA LEU A 81 2.66 14.04 23.80
C LEU A 81 2.59 12.83 24.75
N ASN A 82 3.46 12.84 25.75
CA ASN A 82 3.53 11.84 26.80
C ASN A 82 2.38 12.01 27.82
N SER A 83 2.36 11.19 28.87
CA SER A 83 1.32 11.21 29.91
C SER A 83 1.24 12.52 30.70
N THR A 84 2.29 13.36 30.67
CA THR A 84 2.32 14.68 31.31
C THR A 84 1.96 15.83 30.37
N GLY A 85 1.62 15.55 29.11
CA GLY A 85 1.33 16.56 28.09
C GLY A 85 2.58 17.27 27.56
N GLN A 86 3.76 16.67 27.74
CA GLN A 86 5.04 17.15 27.21
C GLN A 86 5.52 16.24 26.09
N ARG A 87 6.54 16.67 25.33
CA ARG A 87 7.18 15.72 24.40
C ARG A 87 7.79 14.55 25.15
N PRO A 88 7.64 13.32 24.65
CA PRO A 88 8.30 12.17 25.23
C PRO A 88 9.82 12.37 25.32
N LEU A 89 10.39 11.93 26.44
CA LEU A 89 11.83 11.94 26.63
C LEU A 89 12.47 10.93 25.66
N TYR A 90 13.51 11.33 24.94
CA TYR A 90 14.07 10.52 23.86
C TYR A 90 14.60 9.17 24.36
N GLU A 91 15.17 9.13 25.56
CA GLU A 91 15.63 7.91 26.20
C GLU A 91 14.51 6.99 26.69
N LYS A 92 13.24 7.42 26.69
CA LYS A 92 12.10 6.56 27.05
C LYS A 92 11.44 5.91 25.85
N ILE A 93 11.60 6.49 24.67
CA ILE A 93 10.98 5.98 23.44
C ILE A 93 11.62 4.64 23.04
N LYS A 94 10.79 3.59 23.04
CA LYS A 94 11.11 2.26 22.50
C LYS A 94 10.50 2.01 21.13
N ARG A 95 9.47 2.75 20.74
CA ARG A 95 8.78 2.58 19.46
C ARG A 95 8.42 3.91 18.81
N LEU A 96 8.62 3.99 17.50
CA LEU A 96 8.05 5.03 16.66
C LEU A 96 6.95 4.42 15.78
N VAL A 97 5.81 5.09 15.69
CA VAL A 97 4.78 4.83 14.68
C VAL A 97 4.60 6.08 13.84
N ILE A 98 4.98 6.02 12.56
CA ILE A 98 4.70 7.04 11.56
C ILE A 98 3.42 6.63 10.82
N VAL A 99 2.37 7.45 10.82
CA VAL A 99 1.09 7.10 10.18
C VAL A 99 0.69 8.08 9.08
N ALA A 100 0.59 7.58 7.86
CA ALA A 100 0.13 8.33 6.69
C ALA A 100 -1.40 8.39 6.63
N HIS A 101 -1.94 9.57 6.35
CA HIS A 101 -3.37 9.79 6.19
C HIS A 101 -3.91 9.24 4.86
N GLY A 102 -5.24 9.08 4.79
CA GLY A 102 -5.94 8.65 3.58
C GLY A 102 -6.30 9.82 2.63
N ALA A 103 -7.20 9.54 1.69
CA ALA A 103 -7.63 10.48 0.63
C ALA A 103 -8.35 11.73 1.17
N ARG A 104 -8.87 11.67 2.39
CA ARG A 104 -9.48 12.81 3.08
C ARG A 104 -8.46 13.80 3.65
N ARG A 105 -7.16 13.48 3.55
CA ARG A 105 -6.06 14.39 3.93
C ARG A 105 -6.21 14.95 5.35
N ASN A 106 -6.55 14.05 6.26
CA ASN A 106 -6.89 14.32 7.66
C ASN A 106 -5.86 13.67 8.61
N PRO A 107 -4.60 14.16 8.63
CA PRO A 107 -3.55 13.59 9.49
C PRO A 107 -3.90 13.63 10.98
N HIS A 108 -4.65 14.65 11.43
CA HIS A 108 -5.12 14.78 12.80
C HIS A 108 -6.06 13.64 13.22
N ASP A 109 -6.95 13.20 12.32
CA ASP A 109 -7.82 12.04 12.56
C ASP A 109 -7.00 10.75 12.67
N TYR A 110 -6.08 10.51 11.73
CA TYR A 110 -5.23 9.32 11.74
C TYR A 110 -4.32 9.28 12.98
N HIS A 111 -3.82 10.44 13.39
CA HIS A 111 -3.07 10.59 14.63
C HIS A 111 -3.93 10.23 15.85
N ASN A 112 -5.12 10.82 15.98
CA ASN A 112 -6.03 10.54 17.08
C ASN A 112 -6.43 9.06 17.15
N GLN A 113 -6.73 8.45 16.01
CA GLN A 113 -7.07 7.02 15.92
C GLN A 113 -5.90 6.13 16.36
N MET A 114 -4.65 6.50 16.03
CA MET A 114 -3.47 5.77 16.48
C MET A 114 -3.25 5.90 17.99
N LEU A 115 -3.46 7.09 18.56
CA LEU A 115 -3.40 7.29 20.02
C LEU A 115 -4.51 6.53 20.74
N TYR A 116 -5.70 6.46 20.16
CA TYR A 116 -6.79 5.66 20.72
C TYR A 116 -6.47 4.17 20.66
N ALA A 117 -5.97 3.66 19.53
CA ALA A 117 -5.53 2.28 19.41
C ALA A 117 -4.41 1.93 20.42
N LEU A 118 -3.47 2.84 20.65
CA LEU A 118 -2.45 2.71 21.69
C LEU A 118 -3.06 2.65 23.09
N SER A 119 -4.10 3.45 23.37
CA SER A 119 -4.78 3.44 24.67
C SER A 119 -5.51 2.13 24.99
N LEU A 120 -5.80 1.33 23.96
CA LEU A 120 -6.40 0.00 24.10
C LEU A 120 -5.35 -1.10 24.30
N VAL A 121 -4.05 -0.80 24.27
CA VAL A 121 -3.00 -1.80 24.49
C VAL A 121 -2.94 -2.18 25.97
N ASP A 122 -3.14 -3.47 26.26
CA ASP A 122 -3.04 -4.02 27.62
C ASP A 122 -1.61 -4.54 27.88
N HIS A 123 -0.66 -3.60 27.96
CA HIS A 123 0.72 -3.90 28.31
C HIS A 123 1.33 -2.73 29.09
N PRO A 124 1.89 -2.94 30.29
CA PRO A 124 2.31 -1.85 31.18
C PRO A 124 3.38 -0.94 30.58
N ASP A 125 4.29 -1.50 29.78
CA ASP A 125 5.39 -0.73 29.18
C ASP A 125 5.04 -0.09 27.83
N ILE A 126 3.89 -0.42 27.22
CA ILE A 126 3.48 0.13 25.91
C ILE A 126 2.44 1.22 26.15
N ASN A 127 2.88 2.48 26.14
CA ASN A 127 2.03 3.62 26.48
C ASN A 127 2.59 4.92 25.86
N LEU A 128 1.95 6.06 26.15
CA LEU A 128 2.33 7.39 25.63
C LEU A 128 3.74 7.85 26.02
N ASP A 129 4.35 7.30 27.07
CA ASP A 129 5.68 7.69 27.52
C ASP A 129 6.79 6.94 26.77
N THR A 130 6.46 5.81 26.14
CA THR A 130 7.41 4.88 25.49
C THR A 130 7.16 4.70 23.99
N VAL A 131 6.00 5.12 23.50
CA VAL A 131 5.63 5.09 22.08
C VAL A 131 5.47 6.52 21.57
N ALA A 132 6.26 6.89 20.56
CA ALA A 132 6.06 8.12 19.81
C ALA A 132 5.18 7.82 18.58
N VAL A 133 4.11 8.60 18.40
CA VAL A 133 3.31 8.59 17.18
C VAL A 133 3.53 9.89 16.43
N VAL A 134 3.75 9.80 15.11
CA VAL A 134 3.90 10.95 14.22
C VAL A 134 3.02 10.76 13.00
N SER A 135 2.23 11.77 12.65
CA SER A 135 1.40 11.76 11.45
C SER A 135 1.83 12.93 10.55
N PRO A 136 2.71 12.69 9.57
CA PRO A 136 3.08 13.72 8.62
C PRO A 136 1.86 14.13 7.78
N TYR A 137 1.79 15.42 7.48
CA TYR A 137 0.80 15.95 6.57
C TYR A 137 1.41 16.19 5.20
N PHE A 138 0.85 15.55 4.18
CA PHE A 138 1.23 15.76 2.79
C PHE A 138 0.13 16.58 2.10
N PRO A 139 0.16 17.92 2.24
CA PRO A 139 -0.83 18.79 1.60
C PRO A 139 -0.70 18.74 0.08
N MET A 140 -1.82 18.93 -0.60
CA MET A 140 -1.88 19.15 -2.04
C MET A 140 -2.28 20.60 -2.36
N ASP A 141 -2.21 21.01 -3.63
CA ASP A 141 -2.64 22.35 -4.08
C ASP A 141 -4.06 22.74 -3.65
N LEU A 142 -4.94 21.76 -3.44
CA LEU A 142 -6.29 21.96 -2.92
C LEU A 142 -6.35 22.28 -1.42
N ASP A 143 -5.20 22.38 -0.74
CA ASP A 143 -5.07 22.70 0.69
C ASP A 143 -4.68 24.12 1.02
N LEU A 144 -4.70 24.99 0.03
CA LEU A 144 -4.48 26.40 0.21
C LEU A 144 -5.41 26.98 1.29
N GLY A 145 -4.82 27.61 2.31
CA GLY A 145 -5.53 28.22 3.43
C GLY A 145 -6.01 27.25 4.51
N VAL A 146 -5.90 25.94 4.30
CA VAL A 146 -6.18 24.93 5.33
C VAL A 146 -4.88 24.32 5.82
N GLY A 147 -4.12 23.79 4.87
CA GLY A 147 -2.90 23.06 5.12
C GLY A 147 -1.64 23.88 5.08
N TYR A 148 -1.64 24.96 4.30
CA TYR A 148 -0.51 25.85 4.10
C TYR A 148 -1.01 27.23 3.64
N PRO A 149 -0.26 28.32 3.88
CA PRO A 149 -0.65 29.66 3.42
C PRO A 149 -0.43 29.84 1.92
N ASP A 150 -0.92 30.95 1.34
CA ASP A 150 -0.75 31.24 -0.09
C ASP A 150 0.73 31.25 -0.49
N PRO A 151 1.17 30.31 -1.35
CA PRO A 151 2.57 30.19 -1.71
C PRO A 151 3.01 31.31 -2.66
N ASN A 152 2.09 32.08 -3.22
CA ASN A 152 2.37 33.20 -4.11
C ASN A 152 2.33 34.56 -3.38
N ASP A 153 1.95 34.60 -2.10
CA ASP A 153 1.99 35.83 -1.33
C ASP A 153 3.43 36.12 -0.88
N PRO A 154 4.11 37.17 -1.41
CA PRO A 154 5.46 37.51 -1.01
C PRO A 154 5.57 37.96 0.45
N GLN A 155 4.46 38.31 1.11
CA GLN A 155 4.42 38.61 2.55
C GLN A 155 4.38 37.33 3.41
N VAL A 156 4.06 36.17 2.82
CA VAL A 156 3.83 34.90 3.53
C VAL A 156 4.68 33.76 2.96
N ALA A 157 5.73 34.07 2.17
CA ALA A 157 6.61 33.12 1.48
C ALA A 157 6.74 31.77 2.22
N SER A 158 5.96 30.78 1.75
CA SER A 158 5.72 29.56 2.51
C SER A 158 6.87 28.58 2.33
N ARG A 159 7.41 28.09 3.44
CA ARG A 159 8.36 26.99 3.49
C ARG A 159 7.70 25.61 3.49
N ALA A 160 6.37 25.57 3.43
CA ALA A 160 5.61 24.34 3.43
C ALA A 160 5.90 23.52 2.17
N LEU A 161 6.25 22.24 2.38
CA LEU A 161 6.26 21.26 1.31
C LEU A 161 4.82 20.94 0.90
N VAL A 162 4.52 21.09 -0.38
CA VAL A 162 3.19 20.81 -0.97
C VAL A 162 3.37 20.05 -2.28
N TRP A 163 2.52 19.05 -2.50
CA TRP A 163 2.54 18.21 -3.70
C TRP A 163 1.40 18.59 -4.65
N PHE A 164 1.50 18.17 -5.91
CA PHE A 164 0.41 18.33 -6.86
C PHE A 164 -0.61 17.21 -6.68
N PHE A 165 -1.89 17.56 -6.54
CA PHE A 165 -3.01 16.62 -6.44
C PHE A 165 -2.71 15.39 -5.57
N ASP A 166 -2.97 14.18 -6.06
CA ASP A 166 -2.70 12.91 -5.38
C ASP A 166 -1.29 12.35 -5.65
N ARG A 167 -0.39 13.15 -6.21
CA ARG A 167 0.94 12.68 -6.66
C ARG A 167 1.88 12.36 -5.51
N TRP A 168 1.64 12.93 -4.32
CA TRP A 168 2.32 12.54 -3.09
C TRP A 168 2.22 11.03 -2.82
N VAL A 169 1.11 10.39 -3.18
CA VAL A 169 0.89 8.94 -2.97
C VAL A 169 1.83 8.09 -3.85
N GLY A 170 2.25 8.61 -4.99
CA GLY A 170 3.25 7.99 -5.87
C GLY A 170 4.69 8.41 -5.56
N GLY A 171 4.92 9.25 -4.55
CA GLY A 171 6.25 9.72 -4.20
C GLY A 171 6.78 10.83 -5.11
N ALA A 172 5.91 11.58 -5.81
CA ALA A 172 6.35 12.73 -6.61
C ALA A 172 7.20 13.72 -5.80
N ASN A 173 7.98 14.54 -6.50
CA ASN A 173 8.62 15.68 -5.85
C ASN A 173 7.55 16.71 -5.43
N ASN A 174 7.89 17.53 -4.46
CA ASN A 174 7.05 18.65 -4.05
C ASN A 174 6.97 19.69 -5.19
N GLN A 175 5.83 20.34 -5.33
CA GLN A 175 5.64 21.46 -6.27
C GLN A 175 5.83 22.84 -5.61
N TYR A 176 5.79 22.91 -4.27
CA TYR A 176 6.08 24.12 -3.49
C TYR A 176 7.03 23.81 -2.32
N PRO A 177 7.91 24.76 -1.95
CA PRO A 177 8.10 26.07 -2.58
C PRO A 177 8.66 25.98 -4.00
N LYS A 178 8.32 26.92 -4.91
CA LYS A 178 8.72 26.84 -6.33
C LYS A 178 10.22 26.92 -6.56
N SER A 179 10.95 27.46 -5.60
CA SER A 179 12.40 27.57 -5.57
C SER A 179 13.11 26.25 -5.24
N ALA A 180 12.41 25.27 -4.65
CA ALA A 180 12.98 23.96 -4.31
C ALA A 180 11.92 22.86 -4.50
N THR A 181 11.90 22.24 -5.67
CA THR A 181 10.90 21.24 -6.12
C THR A 181 11.50 19.84 -6.25
N VAL A 182 12.31 19.46 -5.28
CA VAL A 182 13.24 18.31 -5.37
C VAL A 182 13.04 17.28 -4.26
N VAL A 183 12.14 17.54 -3.32
CA VAL A 183 11.87 16.66 -2.18
C VAL A 183 10.73 15.73 -2.52
N SER A 184 11.02 14.44 -2.64
CA SER A 184 9.99 13.41 -2.73
C SER A 184 9.24 13.26 -1.41
N THR A 185 7.98 12.83 -1.46
CA THR A 185 7.28 12.30 -0.27
C THR A 185 8.11 11.20 0.43
N TYR A 186 8.86 10.41 -0.33
CA TYR A 186 9.73 9.35 0.19
C TYR A 186 10.98 9.90 0.89
N ASP A 187 11.55 11.02 0.42
CA ASP A 187 12.63 11.70 1.14
C ASP A 187 12.17 12.23 2.50
N ALA A 188 10.93 12.70 2.59
CA ALA A 188 10.36 13.15 3.86
C ALA A 188 10.24 12.00 4.88
N PHE A 189 9.81 10.81 4.44
CA PHE A 189 9.82 9.62 5.30
C PHE A 189 11.23 9.21 5.71
N ASP A 190 12.17 9.12 4.75
CA ASP A 190 13.57 8.78 5.02
C ASP A 190 14.14 9.67 6.13
N GLN A 191 13.90 10.98 6.05
CA GLN A 191 14.45 11.94 6.99
C GLN A 191 13.78 11.90 8.38
N ILE A 192 12.47 11.61 8.47
CA ILE A 192 11.81 11.35 9.76
C ILE A 192 12.37 10.07 10.38
N ILE A 193 12.54 9.02 9.58
CA ILE A 193 13.12 7.74 10.00
C ILE A 193 14.56 7.92 10.49
N GLN A 194 15.39 8.68 9.77
CA GLN A 194 16.77 8.98 10.16
C GLN A 194 16.83 9.76 11.48
N TRP A 195 15.95 10.74 11.67
CA TRP A 195 15.94 11.53 12.90
C TRP A 195 15.56 10.69 14.14
N TYR A 196 14.54 9.86 14.04
CA TYR A 196 14.17 8.96 15.13
C TYR A 196 15.13 7.77 15.27
N GLY A 197 15.67 7.29 14.16
CA GLY A 197 16.58 6.14 14.08
C GLY A 197 17.99 6.41 14.62
N ASP A 198 18.35 7.67 14.82
CA ASP A 198 19.61 8.09 15.45
C ASP A 198 19.69 7.62 16.91
N LYS A 199 20.44 6.53 17.14
CA LYS A 199 20.64 5.92 18.47
C LYS A 199 21.35 6.83 19.46
N THR A 200 22.05 7.86 19.01
CA THR A 200 22.66 8.84 19.93
C THR A 200 21.59 9.75 20.54
N ARG A 201 20.48 9.95 19.84
CA ARG A 201 19.30 10.70 20.28
C ARG A 201 18.28 9.79 20.96
N PHE A 202 17.94 8.66 20.34
CA PHE A 202 16.93 7.70 20.80
C PHE A 202 17.57 6.34 21.12
N PRO A 203 18.30 6.22 22.24
CA PRO A 203 19.12 5.04 22.54
C PRO A 203 18.31 3.75 22.72
N ASN A 204 17.05 3.85 23.14
CA ASN A 204 16.19 2.71 23.46
C ASN A 204 15.20 2.34 22.35
N LEU A 205 15.20 3.06 21.21
CA LEU A 205 14.27 2.79 20.12
C LEU A 205 14.52 1.42 19.50
N SER A 206 13.60 0.49 19.65
CA SER A 206 13.73 -0.91 19.21
C SER A 206 13.14 -1.17 17.83
N GLN A 207 12.17 -0.36 17.39
CA GLN A 207 11.49 -0.56 16.12
C GLN A 207 10.82 0.73 15.62
N ILE A 208 10.82 0.90 14.30
CA ILE A 208 10.06 1.93 13.59
C ILE A 208 8.94 1.25 12.79
N ILE A 209 7.72 1.73 12.96
CA ILE A 209 6.56 1.33 12.17
C ILE A 209 6.19 2.47 11.22
N VAL A 210 6.03 2.15 9.94
CA VAL A 210 5.50 3.08 8.93
C VAL A 210 4.16 2.53 8.46
N ALA A 211 3.08 3.18 8.85
CA ALA A 211 1.72 2.69 8.70
C ALA A 211 0.88 3.57 7.78
N GLY A 212 -0.08 2.97 7.09
CA GLY A 212 -1.10 3.69 6.34
C GLY A 212 -2.39 2.89 6.22
N HIS A 213 -3.50 3.60 6.01
CA HIS A 213 -4.77 3.01 5.61
C HIS A 213 -5.31 3.69 4.35
N SER A 214 -6.05 2.96 3.50
CA SER A 214 -6.64 3.51 2.27
C SER A 214 -5.56 4.12 1.35
N MET A 215 -5.69 5.38 0.93
CA MET A 215 -4.67 6.08 0.15
C MET A 215 -3.32 6.17 0.87
N GLY A 216 -3.30 6.29 2.20
CA GLY A 216 -2.06 6.22 2.98
C GLY A 216 -1.39 4.85 2.89
N ALA A 217 -2.18 3.76 2.83
CA ALA A 217 -1.62 2.42 2.61
C ALA A 217 -1.03 2.24 1.21
N GLN A 218 -1.63 2.87 0.19
CA GLN A 218 -1.04 2.87 -1.15
C GLN A 218 0.32 3.58 -1.15
N LEU A 219 0.41 4.72 -0.47
CA LEU A 219 1.68 5.44 -0.29
C LEU A 219 2.72 4.57 0.41
N ILE A 220 2.35 3.94 1.53
CA ILE A 220 3.27 3.11 2.31
C ILE A 220 3.73 1.88 1.54
N GLN A 221 2.85 1.24 0.77
CA GLN A 221 3.24 0.07 -0.02
C GLN A 221 4.20 0.45 -1.16
N ARG A 222 3.97 1.56 -1.85
CA ARG A 222 4.87 2.06 -2.89
C ARG A 222 6.19 2.57 -2.30
N TYR A 223 6.13 3.22 -1.14
CA TYR A 223 7.33 3.61 -0.39
C TYR A 223 8.14 2.38 -0.02
N ALA A 224 7.54 1.32 0.55
CA ALA A 224 8.26 0.09 0.88
C ALA A 224 8.97 -0.54 -0.34
N ALA A 225 8.38 -0.44 -1.53
CA ALA A 225 8.97 -0.93 -2.78
C ALA A 225 10.20 -0.12 -3.21
N MET A 226 10.21 1.19 -2.97
CA MET A 226 11.29 2.10 -3.38
C MET A 226 12.25 2.47 -2.26
N ALA A 227 11.90 2.20 -1.01
CA ALA A 227 12.61 2.68 0.17
C ALA A 227 14.03 2.15 0.19
N LYS A 228 14.96 3.04 0.51
CA LYS A 228 16.35 2.71 0.83
C LYS A 228 16.41 1.67 1.95
N SER A 229 17.45 0.85 1.97
CA SER A 229 17.74 -0.07 3.07
C SER A 229 18.08 0.72 4.35
N PRO A 230 17.93 0.11 5.54
CA PRO A 230 18.37 0.74 6.78
C PRO A 230 19.85 1.15 6.75
N GLU A 231 20.71 0.37 6.08
CA GLU A 231 22.13 0.69 5.88
C GLU A 231 22.32 1.97 5.06
N GLU A 232 21.61 2.11 3.93
CA GLU A 232 21.63 3.34 3.10
C GLU A 232 21.08 4.56 3.85
N LEU A 233 20.16 4.34 4.79
CA LEU A 233 19.63 5.40 5.66
C LEU A 233 20.56 5.71 6.85
N GLY A 234 21.54 4.86 7.17
CA GLY A 234 22.38 4.99 8.36
C GLY A 234 21.61 4.72 9.66
N VAL A 235 20.65 3.79 9.61
CA VAL A 235 19.77 3.43 10.74
C VAL A 235 19.88 1.94 11.04
N ASP A 236 20.20 1.58 12.29
CA ASP A 236 20.27 0.19 12.75
C ASP A 236 18.94 -0.33 13.31
N THR A 237 17.93 0.53 13.40
CA THR A 237 16.62 0.18 13.95
C THR A 237 15.77 -0.52 12.89
N PRO A 238 15.21 -1.72 13.19
CA PRO A 238 14.30 -2.41 12.28
C PRO A 238 13.08 -1.56 11.89
N ILE A 239 12.72 -1.61 10.61
CA ILE A 239 11.57 -0.90 10.04
C ILE A 239 10.52 -1.92 9.60
N THR A 240 9.27 -1.72 9.99
CA THR A 240 8.12 -2.54 9.56
C THR A 240 7.05 -1.66 8.95
N TYR A 241 6.46 -2.11 7.85
CA TYR A 241 5.43 -1.36 7.12
C TYR A 241 4.05 -1.96 7.38
N TYR A 242 3.05 -1.15 7.72
CA TYR A 242 1.65 -1.59 7.87
C TYR A 242 0.81 -1.03 6.72
N VAL A 243 0.25 -1.90 5.90
CA VAL A 243 -0.49 -1.59 4.67
C VAL A 243 -1.94 -2.05 4.84
N GLY A 244 -2.81 -1.14 5.31
CA GLY A 244 -4.22 -1.43 5.58
C GLY A 244 -5.17 -1.00 4.44
N ASN A 245 -5.91 -1.92 3.84
CA ASN A 245 -6.97 -1.62 2.87
C ASN A 245 -6.59 -0.65 1.73
N PRO A 246 -5.43 -0.80 1.06
CA PRO A 246 -5.10 0.07 -0.06
C PRO A 246 -6.15 -0.04 -1.18
N ASN A 247 -6.39 1.05 -1.92
CA ASN A 247 -7.25 0.97 -3.12
C ASN A 247 -6.56 0.16 -4.21
N SER A 248 -5.34 0.53 -4.58
CA SER A 248 -4.47 -0.23 -5.49
C SER A 248 -3.17 -0.61 -4.79
N LEU A 249 -2.54 -1.69 -5.28
CA LEU A 249 -1.20 -2.10 -4.88
C LEU A 249 -0.28 -1.99 -6.10
N LEU A 250 0.95 -1.54 -5.88
CA LEU A 250 1.98 -1.54 -6.93
C LEU A 250 2.21 -2.97 -7.40
N TRP A 251 2.05 -3.21 -8.69
CA TRP A 251 2.14 -4.55 -9.26
C TRP A 251 3.49 -4.73 -9.96
N PHE A 252 4.25 -5.74 -9.55
CA PHE A 252 5.66 -5.90 -9.92
C PHE A 252 5.93 -6.73 -11.18
N ASP A 253 4.89 -7.07 -11.93
CA ASP A 253 4.97 -8.02 -13.07
C ASP A 253 4.14 -7.51 -14.26
N LYS A 254 4.50 -7.89 -15.49
CA LYS A 254 3.73 -7.47 -16.67
C LYS A 254 2.45 -8.26 -16.94
N SER A 255 2.33 -9.45 -16.35
CA SER A 255 1.10 -10.24 -16.39
C SER A 255 0.07 -9.66 -15.41
N ARG A 256 -1.18 -9.61 -15.82
CA ARG A 256 -2.31 -9.13 -15.01
C ARG A 256 -3.33 -10.26 -14.83
N PRO A 257 -3.96 -10.37 -13.64
CA PRO A 257 -4.99 -11.38 -13.40
C PRO A 257 -6.29 -11.07 -14.16
N MET A 258 -6.54 -9.80 -14.52
CA MET A 258 -7.68 -9.38 -15.34
C MET A 258 -7.22 -8.78 -16.67
N SER A 259 -8.19 -8.58 -17.58
CA SER A 259 -7.98 -7.95 -18.88
C SER A 259 -7.28 -6.60 -18.77
N THR A 260 -6.45 -6.25 -19.75
CA THR A 260 -5.88 -4.91 -19.94
C THR A 260 -6.51 -4.18 -21.13
N GLY A 261 -7.61 -4.70 -21.67
CA GLY A 261 -8.19 -4.27 -22.94
C GLY A 261 -8.56 -2.78 -23.00
N ASN A 262 -9.14 -2.23 -21.93
CA ASN A 262 -9.44 -0.80 -21.84
C ASN A 262 -8.23 0.10 -21.49
N CYS A 263 -7.08 -0.51 -21.18
CA CYS A 263 -5.92 0.13 -20.55
C CYS A 263 -4.61 -0.14 -21.29
N SER A 264 -4.66 -0.52 -22.56
CA SER A 264 -3.56 -1.24 -23.23
C SER A 264 -2.21 -0.54 -23.16
N GLU A 265 -2.20 0.78 -22.99
CA GLU A 265 -1.00 1.62 -22.93
C GLU A 265 -0.62 2.06 -21.51
N THR A 266 -1.58 2.17 -20.58
CA THR A 266 -1.36 2.79 -19.25
C THR A 266 -1.33 1.80 -18.10
N TRP A 267 -1.73 0.53 -18.32
CA TRP A 267 -1.89 -0.44 -17.24
C TRP A 267 -0.60 -0.69 -16.42
N ASP A 268 0.56 -0.48 -17.04
CA ASP A 268 1.87 -0.66 -16.39
C ASP A 268 2.48 0.66 -15.89
N TYR A 269 1.78 1.79 -15.95
CA TYR A 269 2.30 3.08 -15.48
C TYR A 269 2.49 3.06 -13.96
N TRP A 270 3.49 3.81 -13.48
CA TRP A 270 3.81 3.96 -12.07
C TRP A 270 2.56 4.28 -11.23
N ARG A 271 2.54 3.71 -10.02
CA ARG A 271 1.43 3.58 -9.05
C ARG A 271 0.60 2.30 -9.19
N GLU A 272 0.38 1.82 -10.41
CA GLU A 272 -0.37 0.58 -10.72
C GLU A 272 0.51 -0.50 -11.37
N GLY A 273 1.65 -0.10 -11.96
CA GLY A 273 2.74 -0.92 -12.47
C GLY A 273 4.08 -0.21 -12.29
N LEU A 274 5.08 -0.51 -13.13
CA LEU A 274 6.47 -0.06 -12.91
C LEU A 274 7.07 0.78 -14.05
N SER A 275 6.39 0.92 -15.18
CA SER A 275 6.83 1.80 -16.25
C SER A 275 6.69 3.27 -15.84
N ASN A 276 7.25 4.18 -16.64
CA ASN A 276 7.21 5.66 -16.49
C ASN A 276 7.53 6.25 -15.10
N TYR A 277 8.19 5.53 -14.19
CA TYR A 277 8.59 6.06 -12.87
C TYR A 277 9.28 7.42 -12.96
N MET A 278 10.31 7.57 -13.80
CA MET A 278 11.09 8.82 -13.90
C MET A 278 10.24 10.02 -14.33
N ASP A 279 9.29 9.77 -15.23
CA ASP A 279 8.43 10.80 -15.82
C ASP A 279 7.14 11.02 -14.99
N PHE A 280 7.00 10.33 -13.85
CA PHE A 280 5.81 10.45 -13.01
C PHE A 280 5.68 11.89 -12.49
N ASP A 281 4.60 12.56 -12.92
CA ASP A 281 4.29 13.95 -12.59
C ASP A 281 5.31 15.00 -13.08
N VAL A 282 6.07 14.68 -14.14
CA VAL A 282 7.08 15.57 -14.72
C VAL A 282 6.56 16.95 -15.09
N GLU A 283 5.27 17.06 -15.45
CA GLU A 283 4.61 18.31 -15.82
C GLU A 283 4.48 19.32 -14.67
N HIS A 284 4.42 18.86 -13.41
CA HIS A 284 4.16 19.72 -12.25
C HIS A 284 5.34 19.80 -11.28
N SER A 285 6.08 18.72 -11.12
CA SER A 285 7.12 18.57 -10.09
C SER A 285 8.49 18.11 -10.65
N GLY A 286 8.64 18.08 -11.97
CA GLY A 286 9.87 17.64 -12.64
C GLY A 286 10.08 16.12 -12.56
N GLU A 287 11.20 15.64 -13.11
CA GLU A 287 11.53 14.21 -13.05
C GLU A 287 11.69 13.74 -11.61
N MET A 288 11.25 12.51 -11.32
CA MET A 288 11.46 11.89 -10.00
C MET A 288 12.95 11.91 -9.63
N THR A 289 13.25 12.22 -8.36
CA THR A 289 14.63 12.24 -7.85
C THR A 289 14.95 11.06 -6.91
N TYR A 290 13.91 10.41 -6.38
CA TYR A 290 14.06 9.39 -5.35
C TYR A 290 14.50 8.02 -5.91
N ASN A 291 15.55 7.45 -5.32
CA ASN A 291 16.08 6.10 -5.58
C ASN A 291 16.12 5.68 -7.06
N LEU A 292 16.68 6.56 -7.90
CA LEU A 292 16.71 6.37 -9.35
C LEU A 292 17.58 5.18 -9.78
N GLU A 293 18.56 4.79 -8.98
CA GLU A 293 19.39 3.61 -9.25
C GLU A 293 18.57 2.32 -9.16
N LEU A 294 17.76 2.16 -8.10
CA LEU A 294 16.84 1.04 -7.96
C LEU A 294 15.81 1.02 -9.10
N ALA A 295 15.22 2.17 -9.43
CA ALA A 295 14.25 2.26 -10.52
C ALA A 295 14.87 1.89 -11.88
N ARG A 296 16.12 2.30 -12.15
CA ARG A 296 16.87 1.92 -13.37
C ARG A 296 17.29 0.45 -13.38
N ALA A 297 17.48 -0.18 -12.23
CA ALA A 297 17.75 -1.61 -12.13
C ALA A 297 16.54 -2.48 -12.54
N GLY A 298 15.34 -1.91 -12.53
CA GLY A 298 14.15 -2.49 -13.14
C GLY A 298 13.31 -3.38 -12.20
N PRO A 299 12.23 -4.00 -12.75
CA PRO A 299 11.20 -4.66 -11.94
C PRO A 299 11.67 -5.72 -10.95
N GLU A 300 12.61 -6.57 -11.35
CA GLU A 300 13.14 -7.62 -10.49
C GLU A 300 13.87 -7.05 -9.26
N ALA A 301 14.62 -5.95 -9.44
CA ALA A 301 15.31 -5.27 -8.35
C ALA A 301 14.33 -4.58 -7.40
N ILE A 302 13.29 -3.94 -7.93
CA ILE A 302 12.22 -3.31 -7.13
C ILE A 302 11.47 -4.37 -6.31
N LEU A 303 11.10 -5.50 -6.93
CA LEU A 303 10.46 -6.61 -6.21
C LEU A 303 11.38 -7.22 -5.15
N ALA A 304 12.68 -7.38 -5.44
CA ALA A 304 13.66 -7.85 -4.46
C ALA A 304 13.79 -6.87 -3.28
N ASN A 305 13.81 -5.56 -3.54
CA ASN A 305 13.81 -4.55 -2.48
C ASN A 305 12.53 -4.63 -1.64
N TYR A 306 11.36 -4.75 -2.28
CA TYR A 306 10.08 -4.91 -1.59
C TYR A 306 10.06 -6.16 -0.69
N ASN A 307 10.46 -7.32 -1.22
CA ASN A 307 10.52 -8.59 -0.49
C ASN A 307 11.57 -8.60 0.63
N SER A 308 12.52 -7.66 0.63
CA SER A 308 13.49 -7.51 1.73
C SER A 308 12.90 -6.80 2.96
N LYS A 309 11.71 -6.19 2.83
CA LYS A 309 11.07 -5.43 3.90
C LYS A 309 10.14 -6.32 4.74
N SER A 310 9.97 -5.97 6.01
CA SER A 310 8.92 -6.57 6.83
C SER A 310 7.62 -5.81 6.64
N ILE A 311 6.56 -6.48 6.17
CA ILE A 311 5.29 -5.83 5.78
C ILE A 311 4.11 -6.56 6.40
N ALA A 312 3.26 -5.85 7.14
CA ALA A 312 1.98 -6.35 7.61
C ALA A 312 0.86 -5.85 6.67
N HIS A 313 0.23 -6.78 5.96
CA HIS A 313 -0.90 -6.51 5.09
C HIS A 313 -2.21 -6.68 5.86
N GLY A 314 -2.97 -5.60 6.02
CA GLY A 314 -4.28 -5.62 6.66
C GLY A 314 -5.41 -5.52 5.64
N ARG A 315 -6.39 -6.43 5.70
CA ARG A 315 -7.60 -6.37 4.87
C ARG A 315 -8.88 -6.52 5.70
N ALA A 316 -9.79 -5.57 5.52
CA ALA A 316 -11.10 -5.57 6.13
C ALA A 316 -12.07 -6.53 5.42
N THR A 317 -12.76 -7.37 6.20
CA THR A 317 -13.72 -8.37 5.70
C THR A 317 -14.86 -7.80 4.85
N ARG A 318 -15.32 -6.59 5.16
CA ARG A 318 -16.44 -5.92 4.47
C ARG A 318 -16.01 -4.83 3.50
N ASP A 319 -14.71 -4.62 3.30
CA ASP A 319 -14.21 -3.59 2.39
C ASP A 319 -14.21 -4.08 0.93
N ARG A 320 -15.40 -4.03 0.34
CA ARG A 320 -15.64 -4.23 -1.10
C ARG A 320 -15.90 -2.91 -1.81
N GLY A 321 -15.56 -1.79 -1.16
CA GLY A 321 -15.69 -0.49 -1.76
C GLY A 321 -14.68 -0.32 -2.89
N ASP A 322 -15.00 0.58 -3.80
CA ASP A 322 -14.07 1.04 -4.81
C ASP A 322 -14.11 2.56 -4.87
N PHE A 323 -12.94 3.18 -4.91
CA PHE A 323 -12.82 4.62 -5.06
C PHE A 323 -12.48 4.90 -6.52
N LYS A 324 -13.50 5.31 -7.28
CA LYS A 324 -13.50 5.51 -8.73
C LYS A 324 -13.04 6.92 -9.16
N GLU A 325 -12.42 7.71 -8.29
CA GLU A 325 -12.04 9.06 -8.70
C GLU A 325 -10.79 9.02 -9.59
N ILE A 326 -11.03 9.36 -10.87
CA ILE A 326 -10.09 9.94 -11.84
C ILE A 326 -9.03 8.95 -12.36
N TYR A 327 -9.44 8.26 -13.43
CA TYR A 327 -8.61 7.65 -14.48
C TYR A 327 -7.42 6.79 -14.02
N ASP A 328 -7.69 5.53 -13.69
CA ASP A 328 -6.90 4.49 -14.35
C ASP A 328 -7.66 3.17 -14.37
N CYS A 329 -8.06 2.74 -15.57
CA CYS A 329 -8.59 1.39 -15.69
C CYS A 329 -7.53 0.34 -15.29
N ALA A 330 -6.23 0.72 -15.23
CA ALA A 330 -5.13 -0.09 -14.73
C ALA A 330 -5.43 -0.75 -13.39
N VAL A 331 -6.12 -0.04 -12.49
CA VAL A 331 -6.48 -0.54 -11.17
C VAL A 331 -7.35 -1.80 -11.28
N TYR A 332 -8.28 -1.84 -12.22
CA TYR A 332 -9.20 -2.96 -12.45
C TYR A 332 -8.53 -4.15 -13.14
N THR A 333 -7.34 -3.96 -13.72
CA THR A 333 -6.53 -5.07 -14.27
C THR A 333 -6.04 -6.02 -13.16
N THR A 334 -6.15 -5.60 -11.89
CA THR A 334 -5.78 -6.41 -10.72
C THR A 334 -6.97 -6.89 -9.89
N GLY A 335 -8.20 -6.50 -10.24
CA GLY A 335 -9.43 -6.92 -9.58
C GLY A 335 -10.46 -5.79 -9.46
N LYS A 336 -11.74 -6.15 -9.33
CA LYS A 336 -12.85 -5.17 -9.36
C LYS A 336 -12.95 -4.22 -8.17
N ASP A 337 -12.52 -4.67 -6.99
CA ASP A 337 -12.69 -3.97 -5.72
C ASP A 337 -11.47 -4.20 -4.82
N ARG A 338 -11.41 -3.54 -3.66
CA ARG A 338 -10.24 -3.67 -2.76
C ARG A 338 -10.01 -5.10 -2.30
N SER A 339 -11.08 -5.86 -2.12
CA SER A 339 -11.00 -7.25 -1.68
C SER A 339 -10.37 -8.13 -2.75
N GLU A 340 -10.83 -8.01 -3.99
CA GLU A 340 -10.30 -8.81 -5.08
C GLU A 340 -8.84 -8.46 -5.40
N ARG A 341 -8.52 -7.16 -5.48
CA ARG A 341 -7.15 -6.67 -5.71
C ARG A 341 -6.17 -7.19 -4.66
N PHE A 342 -6.60 -7.24 -3.41
CA PHE A 342 -5.81 -7.75 -2.31
C PHE A 342 -5.46 -9.24 -2.47
N PHE A 343 -6.46 -10.08 -2.75
CA PHE A 343 -6.23 -11.52 -2.91
C PHE A 343 -5.44 -11.85 -4.17
N GLU A 344 -5.70 -11.18 -5.29
CA GLU A 344 -4.92 -11.39 -6.51
C GLU A 344 -3.46 -10.93 -6.34
N PHE A 345 -3.23 -9.85 -5.59
CA PHE A 345 -1.87 -9.40 -5.24
C PHE A 345 -1.13 -10.46 -4.41
N LEU A 346 -1.72 -10.97 -3.34
CA LEU A 346 -1.06 -11.98 -2.49
C LEU A 346 -0.87 -13.32 -3.21
N LYS A 347 -1.79 -13.69 -4.11
CA LYS A 347 -1.63 -14.87 -4.97
C LYS A 347 -0.43 -14.72 -5.91
N LYS A 348 -0.19 -13.53 -6.45
CA LYS A 348 0.91 -13.26 -7.38
C LYS A 348 2.25 -13.03 -6.65
N PHE A 349 2.21 -12.35 -5.51
CA PHE A 349 3.36 -11.95 -4.70
C PHE A 349 3.17 -12.41 -3.25
N PRO A 350 3.24 -13.73 -3.00
CA PRO A 350 3.05 -14.28 -1.65
C PRO A 350 4.20 -13.88 -0.72
N ALA A 351 3.96 -13.98 0.59
CA ALA A 351 5.01 -13.83 1.59
C ALA A 351 6.17 -14.80 1.32
N THR A 352 7.40 -14.30 1.42
CA THR A 352 8.63 -15.02 1.01
C THR A 352 9.37 -15.69 2.16
N CYS A 353 8.94 -15.49 3.40
CA CYS A 353 9.56 -16.03 4.61
C CYS A 353 8.98 -17.40 4.98
N ALA A 354 9.79 -18.24 5.65
CA ALA A 354 9.32 -19.51 6.21
C ALA A 354 8.76 -19.36 7.64
N ASP A 355 9.21 -18.32 8.36
CA ASP A 355 8.81 -18.02 9.74
C ASP A 355 8.86 -16.50 9.95
N PRO A 356 7.78 -15.84 10.43
CA PRO A 356 7.78 -14.41 10.72
C PRO A 356 8.55 -14.00 11.99
N ARG A 357 8.97 -14.95 12.83
CA ARG A 357 9.55 -14.68 14.16
C ARG A 357 11.05 -14.33 14.18
N PRO A 358 11.92 -14.82 13.27
CA PRO A 358 13.35 -14.49 13.29
C PRO A 358 13.82 -13.59 12.13
N GLY A 359 12.97 -13.25 11.15
CA GLY A 359 13.42 -12.70 9.85
C GLY A 359 13.06 -11.23 9.60
N ALA A 360 14.06 -10.42 9.27
CA ALA A 360 13.85 -9.26 8.41
C ALA A 360 13.34 -9.74 7.04
N GLY A 361 12.46 -8.98 6.39
CA GLY A 361 11.94 -9.35 5.07
C GLY A 361 10.73 -10.28 5.09
N CYS A 362 9.96 -10.29 6.17
CA CYS A 362 8.80 -11.18 6.28
C CYS A 362 7.47 -10.43 6.20
N HIS A 363 6.58 -10.94 5.36
CA HIS A 363 5.24 -10.39 5.17
C HIS A 363 4.23 -11.19 5.98
N THR A 364 3.31 -10.50 6.65
CA THR A 364 2.17 -11.10 7.37
C THR A 364 0.86 -10.65 6.76
N LEU A 365 -0.18 -11.46 6.92
CA LEU A 365 -1.53 -11.17 6.46
C LEU A 365 -2.51 -11.14 7.62
N ASP A 366 -3.27 -10.05 7.72
CA ASP A 366 -4.32 -9.91 8.72
C ASP A 366 -5.69 -9.64 8.07
N ILE A 367 -6.62 -10.57 8.26
CA ILE A 367 -8.04 -10.37 7.89
C ILE A 367 -8.80 -9.82 9.10
N VAL A 368 -9.22 -8.56 9.00
CA VAL A 368 -9.82 -7.81 10.11
C VAL A 368 -11.33 -7.68 9.93
N VAL A 369 -12.10 -7.89 11.00
CA VAL A 369 -13.57 -7.73 10.99
C VAL A 369 -13.97 -6.26 11.00
N SER A 370 -13.76 -5.59 9.85
CA SER A 370 -14.00 -4.16 9.66
C SER A 370 -14.64 -3.87 8.28
N GLY A 371 -15.01 -2.61 8.05
CA GLY A 371 -15.22 -2.03 6.72
C GLY A 371 -14.02 -1.19 6.30
N HIS A 372 -14.22 -0.19 5.44
CA HIS A 372 -13.16 0.74 5.03
C HIS A 372 -12.91 1.83 6.10
N SER A 373 -12.44 1.44 7.28
CA SER A 373 -12.25 2.32 8.44
C SER A 373 -10.84 2.14 9.04
N SER A 374 -10.04 3.20 9.00
CA SER A 374 -8.71 3.23 9.61
C SER A 374 -8.77 2.99 11.12
N GLU A 375 -9.71 3.63 11.80
CA GLU A 375 -9.98 3.52 13.24
C GLU A 375 -10.10 2.05 13.68
N THR A 376 -11.10 1.34 13.17
CA THR A 376 -11.33 -0.06 13.53
C THR A 376 -10.23 -1.02 13.03
N MET A 377 -9.51 -0.67 11.96
CA MET A 377 -8.35 -1.46 11.52
C MET A 377 -7.20 -1.35 12.54
N PHE A 378 -6.89 -0.15 13.02
CA PHE A 378 -5.82 0.09 14.00
C PHE A 378 -6.18 -0.46 15.38
N GLU A 379 -7.43 -0.31 15.82
CA GLU A 379 -7.91 -0.78 17.13
C GLU A 379 -8.03 -2.30 17.24
N SER A 380 -8.18 -2.99 16.10
CA SER A 380 -8.32 -4.45 16.07
C SER A 380 -7.16 -5.14 16.79
N GLU A 381 -7.38 -6.37 17.25
CA GLU A 381 -6.32 -7.19 17.85
C GLU A 381 -5.11 -7.31 16.91
N ALA A 382 -5.35 -7.57 15.62
CA ALA A 382 -4.31 -7.60 14.60
C ALA A 382 -3.60 -6.25 14.47
N GLY A 383 -4.36 -5.15 14.34
CA GLY A 383 -3.81 -3.80 14.24
C GLY A 383 -2.90 -3.47 15.41
N ARG A 384 -3.36 -3.67 16.65
CA ARG A 384 -2.56 -3.43 17.86
C ARG A 384 -1.34 -4.36 17.94
N ALA A 385 -1.46 -5.61 17.50
CA ALA A 385 -0.33 -6.51 17.42
C ALA A 385 0.77 -5.95 16.50
N ARG A 386 0.43 -5.59 15.25
CA ARG A 386 1.41 -5.08 14.26
C ARG A 386 1.97 -3.71 14.62
N LEU A 387 1.13 -2.83 15.17
CA LEU A 387 1.51 -1.44 15.46
C LEU A 387 2.28 -1.32 16.76
N PHE A 388 1.98 -2.13 17.79
CA PHE A 388 2.47 -1.88 19.15
C PHE A 388 3.12 -3.08 19.86
N HIS A 389 2.70 -4.31 19.61
CA HIS A 389 3.24 -5.48 20.32
C HIS A 389 4.40 -6.20 19.60
N ASP A 390 4.27 -6.45 18.31
CA ASP A 390 5.26 -7.16 17.51
C ASP A 390 6.63 -6.51 17.71
N ASN A 391 7.64 -7.28 18.08
CA ASN A 391 9.03 -6.89 18.30
C ASN A 391 9.22 -5.78 19.35
N TRP A 392 8.38 -5.75 20.40
CA TRP A 392 8.49 -4.76 21.49
C TRP A 392 9.84 -4.78 22.22
N ASP A 393 10.41 -5.95 22.41
CA ASP A 393 11.68 -6.12 23.12
C ASP A 393 12.90 -6.14 22.19
N GLY A 394 12.70 -5.93 20.89
CA GLY A 394 13.79 -5.96 19.90
C GLY A 394 14.36 -7.36 19.64
N ASP A 395 13.64 -8.41 20.04
CA ASP A 395 14.04 -9.82 19.90
C ASP A 395 13.53 -10.48 18.61
N GLY A 396 12.81 -9.74 17.77
CA GLY A 396 12.19 -10.21 16.54
C GLY A 396 10.83 -10.88 16.72
N SER A 397 10.34 -11.06 17.96
CA SER A 397 9.09 -11.77 18.24
C SER A 397 7.89 -11.13 17.54
N ARG A 398 7.06 -11.93 16.86
CA ARG A 398 5.86 -11.45 16.14
C ARG A 398 4.73 -12.46 16.27
N ALA A 399 3.49 -11.96 16.26
CA ALA A 399 2.30 -12.80 16.17
C ALA A 399 2.20 -13.49 14.79
N PHE A 400 1.55 -14.65 14.75
CA PHE A 400 1.06 -15.28 13.52
C PHE A 400 0.03 -14.38 12.81
N ASP A 401 -0.38 -14.76 11.61
CA ASP A 401 -1.43 -14.06 10.86
C ASP A 401 -2.76 -14.04 11.63
N PHE A 402 -3.60 -13.03 11.40
CA PHE A 402 -4.90 -12.89 12.06
C PHE A 402 -6.06 -13.09 11.08
N GLY A 403 -7.23 -13.44 11.62
CA GLY A 403 -8.49 -13.46 10.88
C GLY A 403 -9.02 -14.85 10.52
N TYR A 404 -8.93 -15.76 11.49
CA TYR A 404 -9.48 -17.12 11.40
C TYR A 404 -11.01 -17.16 11.50
N PRO A 405 -11.62 -18.23 10.96
CA PRO A 405 -11.01 -19.27 10.11
C PRO A 405 -10.65 -18.77 8.71
N ARG A 406 -9.68 -19.44 8.05
CA ARG A 406 -9.17 -19.06 6.72
C ARG A 406 -10.30 -18.93 5.69
N ILE A 407 -10.22 -17.97 4.78
CA ILE A 407 -11.27 -17.75 3.79
C ILE A 407 -11.16 -18.80 2.67
N GLN A 408 -9.96 -19.04 2.15
CA GLN A 408 -9.68 -20.03 1.10
C GLN A 408 -8.35 -20.77 1.34
N ALA A 409 -8.08 -21.83 0.58
CA ALA A 409 -6.80 -22.51 0.72
C ALA A 409 -5.66 -21.60 0.24
N GLY A 410 -4.62 -21.44 1.06
CA GLY A 410 -3.41 -20.69 0.72
C GLY A 410 -3.57 -19.17 0.71
N ASP A 411 -4.65 -18.62 1.27
CA ASP A 411 -4.77 -17.18 1.50
C ASP A 411 -3.90 -16.71 2.66
N ASP A 412 -3.73 -17.55 3.68
CA ASP A 412 -2.95 -17.28 4.89
C ASP A 412 -1.58 -17.99 4.80
N PRO A 413 -0.48 -17.24 4.61
CA PRO A 413 0.87 -17.80 4.54
C PRO A 413 1.40 -18.28 5.90
N HIS A 414 0.97 -17.66 7.00
CA HIS A 414 1.47 -17.96 8.34
C HIS A 414 0.35 -18.17 9.37
N PRO A 415 -0.50 -19.20 9.15
CA PRO A 415 -1.64 -19.43 10.02
C PRO A 415 -1.16 -19.89 11.39
N ASP A 416 -1.77 -19.37 12.45
CA ASP A 416 -1.67 -19.86 13.81
C ASP A 416 -2.08 -21.34 13.79
N PRO A 417 -1.14 -22.27 14.06
CA PRO A 417 -1.43 -23.70 14.01
C PRO A 417 -2.55 -24.14 14.95
N ALA A 418 -2.84 -23.37 16.01
CA ALA A 418 -3.93 -23.66 16.95
C ALA A 418 -5.30 -23.23 16.43
N LEU A 419 -5.36 -22.28 15.48
CA LEU A 419 -6.60 -21.68 14.94
C LEU A 419 -6.80 -21.99 13.44
N ALA A 420 -5.82 -22.61 12.79
CA ALA A 420 -5.82 -22.98 11.38
C ALA A 420 -6.86 -24.07 11.05
N GLY A 421 -8.11 -23.64 10.85
CA GLY A 421 -9.16 -24.48 10.27
C GLY A 421 -8.97 -24.74 8.77
N GLY A 422 -9.80 -25.62 8.22
CA GLY A 422 -10.04 -25.69 6.78
C GLY A 422 -10.63 -24.37 6.24
N PRO A 423 -10.48 -24.09 4.93
CA PRO A 423 -11.04 -22.88 4.34
C PRO A 423 -12.57 -22.80 4.52
N LEU A 424 -13.07 -21.59 4.76
CA LEU A 424 -14.50 -21.29 4.94
C LEU A 424 -15.29 -21.31 3.63
N VAL A 425 -14.67 -20.94 2.52
CA VAL A 425 -15.36 -20.94 1.22
C VAL A 425 -15.54 -22.39 0.77
N GLU A 426 -16.79 -22.69 0.42
CA GLU A 426 -17.25 -23.96 -0.14
C GLU A 426 -16.34 -24.39 -1.29
N VAL A 427 -15.68 -25.53 -1.13
CA VAL A 427 -15.19 -26.32 -2.26
C VAL A 427 -16.35 -27.20 -2.68
N ASP A 428 -16.96 -26.88 -3.81
CA ASP A 428 -18.05 -27.66 -4.38
C ASP A 428 -17.49 -28.82 -5.20
N ASP A 429 -17.42 -29.98 -4.56
CA ASP A 429 -16.94 -31.23 -5.17
C ASP A 429 -18.06 -32.00 -5.90
N ALA A 430 -19.25 -31.41 -6.07
CA ALA A 430 -20.36 -32.08 -6.75
C ALA A 430 -20.10 -32.24 -8.26
N ILE A 431 -20.61 -33.34 -8.81
CA ILE A 431 -20.66 -33.59 -10.26
C ILE A 431 -22.10 -33.31 -10.71
N TYR A 432 -22.25 -32.30 -11.55
CA TYR A 432 -23.52 -31.85 -12.11
C TYR A 432 -23.82 -32.53 -13.45
N ALA A 433 -25.01 -32.26 -14.00
CA ALA A 433 -25.42 -32.76 -15.31
C ALA A 433 -24.39 -32.43 -16.41
N GLY A 434 -24.23 -33.34 -17.37
CA GLY A 434 -23.18 -33.25 -18.39
C GLY A 434 -21.76 -33.55 -17.89
N GLY A 435 -21.61 -34.05 -16.65
CA GLY A 435 -20.30 -34.30 -16.05
C GLY A 435 -19.57 -33.01 -15.66
N MET A 436 -20.31 -31.93 -15.45
CA MET A 436 -19.74 -30.62 -15.10
C MET A 436 -19.35 -30.56 -13.62
N THR A 437 -18.21 -29.94 -13.33
CA THR A 437 -17.79 -29.63 -11.95
C THR A 437 -17.65 -28.13 -11.77
N TRP A 438 -17.63 -27.67 -10.52
CA TRP A 438 -17.45 -26.26 -10.22
C TRP A 438 -16.03 -25.78 -10.56
N ARG A 439 -15.95 -24.70 -11.34
CA ARG A 439 -14.68 -24.11 -11.83
C ARG A 439 -14.37 -22.75 -11.20
N GLY A 440 -15.06 -22.40 -10.11
CA GLY A 440 -14.80 -21.18 -9.35
C GLY A 440 -15.62 -19.97 -9.80
N CYS A 441 -15.15 -18.81 -9.37
CA CYS A 441 -15.67 -17.51 -9.77
C CYS A 441 -14.81 -16.94 -10.89
N TRP A 442 -15.45 -16.30 -11.88
CA TRP A 442 -14.79 -15.76 -13.06
C TRP A 442 -15.18 -14.31 -13.30
N SER A 443 -14.28 -13.56 -13.93
CA SER A 443 -14.53 -12.21 -14.40
C SER A 443 -15.67 -12.19 -15.41
N ASP A 444 -16.32 -11.05 -15.51
CA ASP A 444 -17.22 -10.68 -16.61
C ASP A 444 -17.10 -9.17 -16.81
N VAL A 445 -17.64 -8.64 -17.92
CA VAL A 445 -17.46 -7.25 -18.36
C VAL A 445 -17.46 -6.27 -17.17
N ASP A 446 -16.31 -5.65 -16.95
CA ASP A 446 -16.02 -4.64 -15.95
C ASP A 446 -15.21 -3.49 -16.59
N GLU A 447 -14.70 -2.58 -15.78
CA GLU A 447 -13.92 -1.43 -16.25
C GLU A 447 -12.66 -1.80 -17.05
N ALA A 448 -12.09 -2.99 -16.89
CA ALA A 448 -10.91 -3.43 -17.62
C ALA A 448 -11.24 -4.36 -18.81
N GLN A 449 -12.33 -5.11 -18.71
CA GLN A 449 -12.76 -6.13 -19.68
C GLN A 449 -13.73 -5.56 -20.73
N THR A 450 -13.41 -5.71 -22.03
CA THR A 450 -14.24 -5.27 -23.17
C THR A 450 -15.07 -6.38 -23.81
N VAL A 451 -14.72 -7.64 -23.55
CA VAL A 451 -15.38 -8.82 -24.13
C VAL A 451 -16.08 -9.60 -23.03
N ALA A 452 -17.38 -9.87 -23.18
CA ALA A 452 -18.13 -10.65 -22.21
C ALA A 452 -17.61 -12.08 -22.09
N THR A 453 -17.66 -12.63 -20.88
CA THR A 453 -17.22 -14.00 -20.62
C THR A 453 -18.14 -15.02 -21.31
N PHE A 454 -19.44 -14.72 -21.42
CA PHE A 454 -20.35 -15.42 -22.33
C PHE A 454 -20.79 -14.46 -23.45
N PRO A 455 -20.51 -14.79 -24.72
CA PRO A 455 -20.88 -13.93 -25.84
C PRO A 455 -22.39 -13.98 -26.19
N GLY A 456 -23.11 -14.99 -25.71
CA GLY A 456 -24.54 -15.20 -25.96
C GLY A 456 -25.44 -14.68 -24.83
N GLU A 457 -26.71 -14.45 -25.16
CA GLU A 457 -27.75 -14.21 -24.17
C GLU A 457 -27.94 -15.45 -23.26
N PRO A 458 -28.36 -15.27 -21.99
CA PRO A 458 -28.60 -16.39 -21.11
C PRO A 458 -29.74 -17.25 -21.65
N LEU A 459 -29.51 -18.56 -21.67
CA LEU A 459 -30.48 -19.56 -22.10
C LEU A 459 -31.68 -19.67 -21.14
N TYR A 460 -31.50 -19.28 -19.88
CA TYR A 460 -32.57 -19.21 -18.89
C TYR A 460 -32.46 -17.96 -18.00
N ARG A 461 -33.64 -17.41 -17.63
CA ARG A 461 -33.80 -16.32 -16.65
C ARG A 461 -34.97 -16.65 -15.71
N GLY A 462 -34.74 -16.74 -14.40
CA GLY A 462 -35.83 -16.93 -13.45
C GLY A 462 -35.43 -17.41 -12.06
N ASN A 463 -36.43 -17.57 -11.20
CA ASN A 463 -36.25 -17.87 -9.77
C ASN A 463 -36.02 -19.35 -9.47
N LEU A 464 -36.05 -20.24 -10.47
CA LEU A 464 -35.74 -21.65 -10.30
C LEU A 464 -34.23 -21.94 -10.43
N LEU A 465 -33.41 -20.91 -10.66
CA LEU A 465 -31.99 -21.11 -10.89
C LEU A 465 -31.28 -21.67 -9.64
N THR A 466 -30.59 -22.79 -9.88
CA THR A 466 -29.54 -23.40 -9.04
C THR A 466 -28.35 -23.77 -9.93
N ARG A 467 -27.22 -24.18 -9.33
CA ARG A 467 -26.09 -24.77 -10.08
C ARG A 467 -26.54 -26.00 -10.86
N ASP A 468 -27.32 -26.88 -10.21
CA ASP A 468 -27.89 -28.09 -10.81
C ASP A 468 -28.75 -27.79 -12.04
N TYR A 469 -29.70 -26.86 -11.89
CA TYR A 469 -30.62 -26.50 -12.96
C TYR A 469 -29.89 -25.89 -14.16
N CYS A 470 -28.90 -25.03 -13.92
CA CYS A 470 -28.14 -24.45 -15.03
C CYS A 470 -27.31 -25.49 -15.77
N ALA A 471 -26.66 -26.41 -15.05
CA ALA A 471 -25.94 -27.53 -15.66
C ALA A 471 -26.87 -28.43 -16.48
N GLU A 472 -28.08 -28.75 -15.97
CA GLU A 472 -29.08 -29.54 -16.70
C GLU A 472 -29.52 -28.85 -18.00
N VAL A 473 -29.84 -27.56 -17.94
CA VAL A 473 -30.25 -26.77 -19.10
C VAL A 473 -29.14 -26.71 -20.15
N CYS A 474 -27.89 -26.46 -19.74
CA CYS A 474 -26.77 -26.39 -20.67
C CYS A 474 -26.40 -27.76 -21.27
N ALA A 475 -26.35 -28.82 -20.45
CA ALA A 475 -26.06 -30.17 -20.92
C ALA A 475 -27.15 -30.69 -21.87
N ALA A 476 -28.43 -30.42 -21.59
CA ALA A 476 -29.53 -30.77 -22.49
C ALA A 476 -29.49 -30.00 -23.81
N ALA A 477 -28.97 -28.77 -23.81
CA ALA A 477 -28.73 -27.98 -25.00
C ALA A 477 -27.43 -28.34 -25.74
N GLY A 478 -26.65 -29.29 -25.22
CA GLY A 478 -25.41 -29.80 -25.84
C GLY A 478 -24.16 -28.99 -25.53
N PHE A 479 -24.21 -28.04 -24.59
CA PHE A 479 -23.06 -27.21 -24.22
C PHE A 479 -22.22 -27.84 -23.11
N ALA A 480 -20.90 -27.64 -23.18
CA ALA A 480 -19.96 -28.18 -22.19
C ALA A 480 -19.66 -27.23 -21.01
N ILE A 481 -20.11 -25.97 -21.07
CA ILE A 481 -19.88 -24.94 -20.06
C ILE A 481 -21.21 -24.30 -19.66
N ALA A 482 -21.40 -24.11 -18.36
CA ALA A 482 -22.52 -23.37 -17.76
C ALA A 482 -22.00 -22.19 -16.93
N GLY A 483 -22.66 -21.05 -17.03
CA GLY A 483 -22.32 -19.83 -16.29
C GLY A 483 -23.53 -19.21 -15.61
N MET A 484 -23.35 -18.71 -14.38
CA MET A 484 -24.46 -18.17 -13.58
C MET A 484 -24.18 -16.76 -13.09
N ASN A 485 -25.19 -15.89 -13.22
CA ASN A 485 -25.21 -14.55 -12.66
C ASN A 485 -26.60 -14.22 -12.08
N GLY A 486 -26.74 -14.29 -10.76
CA GLY A 486 -28.00 -14.09 -10.04
C GLY A 486 -29.06 -15.09 -10.49
N SER A 487 -30.01 -14.64 -11.30
CA SER A 487 -31.11 -15.45 -11.86
C SER A 487 -30.93 -15.85 -13.32
N LYS A 488 -29.73 -15.63 -13.89
CA LYS A 488 -29.41 -15.91 -15.28
C LYS A 488 -28.50 -17.14 -15.40
N CYS A 489 -28.81 -18.01 -16.37
CA CYS A 489 -27.99 -19.15 -16.79
C CYS A 489 -27.51 -18.95 -18.22
N PHE A 490 -26.20 -18.99 -18.43
CA PHE A 490 -25.53 -18.90 -19.72
C PHE A 490 -24.92 -20.25 -20.07
N CYS A 491 -24.90 -20.60 -21.35
CA CYS A 491 -24.31 -21.84 -21.84
C CYS A 491 -23.40 -21.53 -23.02
N ALA A 492 -22.25 -22.20 -23.11
CA ALA A 492 -21.32 -22.05 -24.22
C ALA A 492 -20.42 -23.28 -24.35
N ASP A 493 -19.71 -23.38 -25.47
CA ASP A 493 -18.63 -24.36 -25.68
C ASP A 493 -17.23 -23.75 -25.47
N ALA A 494 -17.16 -22.42 -25.35
CA ALA A 494 -15.94 -21.68 -25.03
C ALA A 494 -16.30 -20.37 -24.33
N LEU A 495 -15.42 -19.90 -23.44
CA LEU A 495 -15.52 -18.58 -22.82
C LEU A 495 -14.96 -17.48 -23.74
N GLY A 496 -15.34 -16.23 -23.46
CA GLY A 496 -14.76 -15.06 -24.10
C GLY A 496 -13.26 -14.96 -23.79
N SER A 497 -12.47 -14.43 -24.73
CA SER A 497 -10.99 -14.41 -24.67
C SER A 497 -10.38 -13.57 -23.54
N GLN A 498 -11.21 -12.85 -22.77
CA GLN A 498 -10.81 -12.03 -21.63
C GLN A 498 -11.34 -12.58 -20.30
N ALA A 499 -12.00 -13.75 -20.32
CA ALA A 499 -12.46 -14.42 -19.12
C ALA A 499 -11.26 -14.86 -18.28
N ALA A 500 -11.27 -14.52 -16.99
CA ALA A 500 -10.23 -14.90 -16.06
C ALA A 500 -10.83 -15.47 -14.76
N PRO A 501 -10.22 -16.49 -14.15
CA PRO A 501 -10.62 -16.95 -12.83
C PRO A 501 -10.24 -15.90 -11.78
N VAL A 502 -11.14 -15.63 -10.85
CA VAL A 502 -10.95 -14.67 -9.76
C VAL A 502 -11.16 -15.34 -8.40
N VAL A 503 -10.80 -14.65 -7.33
CA VAL A 503 -11.09 -15.10 -5.95
C VAL A 503 -12.56 -15.51 -5.77
N SER A 504 -12.81 -16.70 -5.23
CA SER A 504 -14.17 -17.26 -5.12
C SER A 504 -15.13 -16.35 -4.35
N THR A 505 -14.63 -15.58 -3.37
CA THR A 505 -15.42 -14.61 -2.60
C THR A 505 -15.93 -13.40 -3.39
N SER A 506 -15.50 -13.23 -4.65
CA SER A 506 -16.01 -12.20 -5.56
C SER A 506 -17.39 -12.54 -6.12
N CYS A 507 -17.74 -13.84 -6.15
CA CYS A 507 -19.08 -14.31 -6.39
C CYS A 507 -19.84 -14.30 -5.07
N THR A 508 -20.93 -13.54 -5.01
CA THR A 508 -21.59 -13.14 -3.76
C THR A 508 -23.10 -13.29 -3.81
N LEU A 509 -23.66 -13.55 -4.99
CA LEU A 509 -25.09 -13.73 -5.16
C LEU A 509 -25.44 -15.19 -4.88
N ALA A 510 -26.33 -15.39 -3.92
CA ALA A 510 -26.98 -16.68 -3.68
C ALA A 510 -27.85 -17.07 -4.89
N CYS A 511 -27.91 -18.36 -5.21
CA CYS A 511 -28.82 -18.85 -6.24
C CYS A 511 -30.29 -18.69 -5.79
N PRO A 512 -31.20 -18.19 -6.65
CA PRO A 512 -32.60 -17.92 -6.28
C PRO A 512 -33.38 -19.10 -5.67
N ALA A 513 -33.15 -20.32 -6.17
CA ALA A 513 -33.84 -21.52 -5.67
C ALA A 513 -33.02 -22.32 -4.64
N ASN A 514 -31.76 -21.97 -4.42
CA ASN A 514 -30.93 -22.59 -3.41
C ASN A 514 -29.91 -21.60 -2.83
N ALA A 515 -30.25 -21.03 -1.67
CA ALA A 515 -29.41 -20.02 -1.04
C ALA A 515 -28.08 -20.55 -0.48
N SER A 516 -27.88 -21.88 -0.41
CA SER A 516 -26.59 -22.45 -0.05
C SER A 516 -25.58 -22.41 -1.19
N GLN A 517 -26.03 -22.26 -2.43
CA GLN A 517 -25.17 -22.18 -3.61
C GLN A 517 -24.94 -20.72 -4.00
N THR A 518 -23.74 -20.45 -4.52
CA THR A 518 -23.39 -19.16 -5.14
C THR A 518 -23.57 -19.21 -6.66
N CYS A 519 -24.21 -18.20 -7.22
CA CYS A 519 -24.53 -18.01 -8.65
C CYS A 519 -24.02 -16.65 -9.15
N GLY A 520 -22.72 -16.38 -9.07
CA GLY A 520 -22.09 -15.17 -9.62
C GLY A 520 -22.14 -13.94 -8.72
N GLY A 521 -22.00 -12.76 -9.32
CA GLY A 521 -21.93 -11.47 -8.64
C GLY A 521 -21.96 -10.29 -9.61
N PRO A 522 -21.96 -9.03 -9.13
CA PRO A 522 -21.73 -7.88 -9.99
C PRO A 522 -20.44 -8.07 -10.81
N SER A 523 -20.58 -8.07 -12.14
CA SER A 523 -19.54 -8.39 -13.13
C SER A 523 -18.76 -9.68 -12.86
N ARG A 524 -19.40 -10.69 -12.24
CA ARG A 524 -18.77 -11.98 -11.93
C ARG A 524 -19.71 -13.14 -12.23
N LEU A 525 -19.16 -14.23 -12.70
CA LEU A 525 -19.89 -15.45 -13.06
C LEU A 525 -19.41 -16.63 -12.22
N THR A 526 -20.33 -17.46 -11.74
CA THR A 526 -19.96 -18.80 -11.29
C THR A 526 -19.95 -19.73 -12.49
N ILE A 527 -18.85 -20.47 -12.69
CA ILE A 527 -18.67 -21.35 -13.85
C ILE A 527 -18.71 -22.81 -13.43
N LEU A 528 -19.42 -23.62 -14.21
CA LEU A 528 -19.31 -25.07 -14.23
C LEU A 528 -18.82 -25.50 -15.61
N ALA A 529 -17.98 -26.53 -15.69
CA ALA A 529 -17.55 -27.07 -16.98
C ALA A 529 -17.33 -28.58 -16.91
N ALA A 530 -17.59 -29.25 -18.03
CA ALA A 530 -17.33 -30.69 -18.18
C ALA A 530 -15.83 -30.99 -18.03
N ASP A 531 -15.54 -32.22 -17.59
CA ASP A 531 -14.16 -32.65 -17.40
C ASP A 531 -13.37 -32.66 -18.73
N GLY A 532 -12.11 -32.21 -18.69
CA GLY A 532 -11.27 -32.05 -19.88
C GLY A 532 -11.53 -30.80 -20.74
N VAL A 533 -12.48 -29.92 -20.36
CA VAL A 533 -12.68 -28.62 -21.02
C VAL A 533 -11.67 -27.60 -20.47
N GLU A 534 -10.82 -27.09 -21.36
CA GLU A 534 -9.96 -25.94 -21.12
C GLU A 534 -10.80 -24.64 -21.19
N LEU A 535 -10.65 -23.77 -20.19
CA LEU A 535 -11.46 -22.56 -20.00
C LEU A 535 -10.67 -21.30 -20.32
#